data_AF-A0A9E2CR98-F1
#
_entry.id   AF-A0A9E2CR98-F1
#
_cell.length_a   1.000
_cell.length_b   1.000
_cell.length_c   1.000
_cell.angle_alpha   90.00
_cell.angle_beta   90.00
_cell.angle_gamma   90.00
#
_symmetry.space_group_name_H-M   'P 1'
#
loop_
_entity.id
_entity.type
_entity.pdbx_description
1 polymer ?
#
loop_
_entity_poly.entity_id
_entity_poly.type
_entity_poly.pdbx_seq_one_letter_code
_entity_poly.pdbx_strand_id
1 'polypeptide(L)'
;MSECTELRIGAAADTRLELRYRSIPEPDDWPFRPYSVVRTASHGQPKGYGFPSCAWMWKEIDQFALNVFLALFACDTDAGVQVYITTYTDVGRSRETGDYTAWMARPVDGEGKAMYPQSGGKVHQNVSIQFTHLEAG
;
A
#
# COMPACT_ATOMS: atom_id res chain seq x y z
N MET A 1 -18.22 12.50 11.27
CA MET A 1 -17.51 11.74 10.23
C MET A 1 -16.93 10.53 10.93
N SER A 2 -17.31 9.33 10.51
CA SER A 2 -16.74 8.11 11.07
C SER A 2 -15.29 8.03 10.58
N GLU A 3 -14.34 8.18 11.50
CA GLU A 3 -12.94 7.88 11.21
C GLU A 3 -12.85 6.41 10.82
N CYS A 4 -12.20 6.15 9.69
CA CYS A 4 -11.94 4.81 9.17
C CYS A 4 -11.21 4.01 10.25
N THR A 5 -11.92 3.11 10.94
CA THR A 5 -11.45 2.56 12.22
C THR A 5 -10.78 1.20 12.09
N GLU A 6 -10.95 0.49 10.96
CA GLU A 6 -10.19 -0.73 10.65
C GLU A 6 -10.08 -0.95 9.14
N LEU A 7 -8.98 -0.47 8.55
CA LEU A 7 -8.76 -0.62 7.11
C LEU A 7 -8.01 -1.91 6.77
N ARG A 8 -8.76 -2.99 6.59
CA ARG A 8 -8.47 -4.23 5.84
C ARG A 8 -7.80 -4.17 4.45
N ILE A 9 -6.60 -3.63 4.18
CA ILE A 9 -6.00 -3.73 2.82
C ILE A 9 -5.51 -5.16 2.57
N GLY A 10 -6.32 -5.97 1.89
CA GLY A 10 -5.88 -7.26 1.39
C GLY A 10 -5.21 -7.08 0.03
N ALA A 11 -3.94 -7.44 -0.12
CA ALA A 11 -3.46 -7.82 -1.45
C ALA A 11 -4.29 -9.02 -1.96
N ALA A 12 -4.32 -9.26 -3.28
CA ALA A 12 -4.87 -10.49 -3.86
C ALA A 12 -4.49 -11.67 -2.96
N ALA A 13 -5.43 -12.55 -2.61
CA ALA A 13 -5.19 -13.62 -1.65
C ALA A 13 -3.87 -14.36 -1.95
N ASP A 14 -3.57 -14.56 -3.23
CA ASP A 14 -2.34 -15.17 -3.73
C ASP A 14 -1.07 -14.34 -3.46
N THR A 15 -1.10 -13.02 -3.68
CA THR A 15 0.04 -12.14 -3.39
C THR A 15 0.32 -12.06 -1.89
N ARG A 16 -0.72 -11.94 -1.04
CA ARG A 16 -0.54 -11.93 0.41
C ARG A 16 -0.03 -13.26 0.93
N LEU A 17 -0.56 -14.36 0.38
CA LEU A 17 -0.12 -15.71 0.70
C LEU A 17 1.34 -15.91 0.31
N GLU A 18 1.75 -15.45 -0.88
CA GLU A 18 3.13 -15.52 -1.36
C GLU A 18 4.09 -14.68 -0.51
N LEU A 19 3.72 -13.44 -0.17
CA LEU A 19 4.51 -12.57 0.71
C LEU A 19 4.69 -13.22 2.10
N ARG A 20 3.61 -13.80 2.65
CA ARG A 20 3.64 -14.50 3.94
C ARG A 20 4.47 -15.77 3.90
N TYR A 21 4.36 -16.57 2.82
CA TYR A 21 5.19 -17.77 2.62
C TYR A 21 6.68 -17.43 2.53
N ARG A 22 7.01 -16.24 2.03
CA ARG A 22 8.39 -15.76 1.91
C ARG A 22 8.88 -14.98 3.13
N SER A 23 8.19 -15.10 4.27
CA SER A 23 8.56 -14.50 5.56
C SER A 23 8.67 -12.98 5.56
N ILE A 24 7.90 -12.30 4.72
CA ILE A 24 7.80 -10.84 4.76
C ILE A 24 6.90 -10.44 5.94
N PRO A 25 7.35 -9.53 6.82
CA PRO A 25 6.51 -9.03 7.92
C PRO A 25 5.34 -8.21 7.38
N GLU A 26 4.19 -8.26 8.07
CA GLU A 26 3.09 -7.35 7.78
C GLU A 26 3.55 -5.89 7.99
N PRO A 27 3.02 -4.93 7.20
CA PRO A 27 3.34 -3.52 7.40
C PRO A 27 2.84 -3.02 8.75
N ASP A 28 3.61 -2.09 9.35
CA ASP A 28 3.24 -1.42 10.60
C ASP A 28 2.06 -0.45 10.40
N ASP A 29 1.97 0.15 9.21
CA ASP A 29 0.87 1.02 8.81
C ASP A 29 0.58 0.89 7.30
N TRP A 30 -0.63 1.24 6.93
CA TRP A 30 -1.19 1.03 5.60
C TRP A 30 -2.24 2.10 5.25
N PRO A 31 -1.83 3.37 5.12
CA PRO A 31 -2.77 4.46 4.92
C PRO A 31 -3.45 4.34 3.56
N PHE A 32 -4.78 4.27 3.58
CA PHE A 32 -5.63 4.43 2.39
C PHE A 32 -6.39 5.74 2.46
N ARG A 33 -6.45 6.43 1.33
CA ARG A 33 -7.28 7.61 1.14
C ARG A 33 -8.12 7.40 -0.12
N PRO A 34 -9.46 7.42 -0.02
CA PRO A 34 -10.31 7.28 -1.20
C PRO A 34 -10.20 8.47 -2.16
N TYR A 35 -9.71 9.62 -1.66
CA TYR A 35 -9.54 10.85 -2.42
C TYR A 35 -8.26 11.56 -1.99
N SER A 36 -7.49 12.08 -2.95
CA SER A 36 -6.28 12.85 -2.67
C SER A 36 -6.57 14.25 -2.12
N VAL A 37 -7.76 14.79 -2.40
CA VAL A 37 -8.20 16.11 -1.92
C VAL A 37 -9.62 16.02 -1.38
N VAL A 38 -9.85 16.56 -0.19
CA VAL A 38 -11.21 16.74 0.37
C VAL A 38 -11.47 18.24 0.50
N ARG A 39 -12.59 18.71 -0.05
CA ARG A 39 -13.04 20.11 0.08
C ARG A 39 -14.44 20.18 0.66
N THR A 40 -14.73 21.21 1.43
CA THR A 40 -16.09 21.50 1.89
C THR A 40 -16.88 22.12 0.74
N ALA A 41 -17.97 21.48 0.32
CA ALA A 41 -18.88 22.03 -0.67
C ALA A 41 -19.67 23.22 -0.11
N SER A 42 -20.32 24.00 -0.97
CA SER A 42 -21.11 25.19 -0.58
C SER A 42 -22.25 24.87 0.39
N HIS A 43 -22.77 23.64 0.40
CA HIS A 43 -23.76 23.14 1.35
C HIS A 43 -23.14 22.59 2.65
N GLY A 44 -21.87 22.86 2.93
CA GLY A 44 -21.19 22.52 4.19
C GLY A 44 -20.77 21.06 4.36
N GLN A 45 -21.02 20.18 3.37
CA GLN A 45 -20.60 18.78 3.45
C GLN A 45 -19.23 18.57 2.77
N PRO A 46 -18.39 17.67 3.29
CA PRO A 46 -17.13 17.30 2.64
C PRO A 46 -17.38 16.58 1.32
N LYS A 47 -16.61 16.92 0.30
CA LYS A 47 -16.60 16.26 -1.02
C LYS A 47 -15.16 15.93 -1.42
N GLY A 48 -14.95 14.67 -1.75
CA GLY A 48 -13.66 14.15 -2.20
C GLY A 48 -13.42 14.37 -3.70
N TYR A 49 -12.16 14.60 -4.06
CA TYR A 49 -11.67 14.77 -5.42
C TYR A 49 -10.31 14.08 -5.59
N GLY A 50 -9.97 13.75 -6.84
CA GLY A 50 -8.70 13.12 -7.20
C GLY A 50 -8.72 11.60 -7.10
N PHE A 51 -7.56 10.99 -7.32
CA PHE A 51 -7.42 9.54 -7.34
C PHE A 51 -7.21 8.97 -5.92
N PRO A 52 -7.72 7.76 -5.66
CA PRO A 52 -7.41 7.05 -4.42
C PRO A 52 -5.91 6.75 -4.33
N SER A 53 -5.39 6.72 -3.10
CA SER A 53 -4.00 6.43 -2.81
C SER A 53 -3.89 5.42 -1.69
N CYS A 54 -2.91 4.53 -1.78
CA CYS A 54 -2.62 3.54 -0.75
C CYS A 54 -1.11 3.36 -0.62
N ALA A 55 -0.62 3.06 0.57
CA ALA A 55 0.77 2.68 0.79
C ALA A 55 0.87 1.57 1.86
N TRP A 56 1.98 0.84 1.84
CA TRP A 56 2.44 0.04 2.98
C TRP A 56 3.67 0.69 3.58
N MET A 57 3.76 0.65 4.91
CA MET A 57 4.83 1.30 5.67
C MET A 57 5.40 0.36 6.71
N TRP A 58 6.72 0.33 6.82
CA TRP A 58 7.46 -0.36 7.87
C TRP A 58 8.37 0.63 8.58
N LYS A 59 8.28 0.66 9.90
CA LYS A 59 9.26 1.35 10.74
C LYS A 59 10.62 0.70 10.59
N GLU A 60 10.67 -0.63 10.56
CA GLU A 60 11.88 -1.43 10.37
C GLU A 60 11.63 -2.65 9.49
N ILE A 61 12.50 -2.88 8.52
CA ILE A 61 12.51 -4.11 7.71
C ILE A 61 13.95 -4.55 7.47
N ASP A 62 14.22 -5.84 7.63
CA ASP A 62 15.54 -6.38 7.34
C ASP A 62 15.79 -6.50 5.83
N GLN A 63 17.07 -6.53 5.45
CA GLN A 63 17.50 -6.64 4.06
C GLN A 63 17.03 -7.94 3.39
N PHE A 64 16.83 -9.03 4.14
CA PHE A 64 16.38 -10.30 3.57
C PHE A 64 14.93 -10.19 3.10
N ALA A 65 14.02 -9.74 3.98
CA ALA A 65 12.63 -9.47 3.64
C ALA A 65 12.50 -8.42 2.52
N LEU A 66 13.34 -7.38 2.55
CA LEU A 66 13.38 -6.38 1.49
C LEU A 66 13.82 -6.97 0.13
N ASN A 67 14.83 -7.84 0.11
CA ASN A 67 15.27 -8.49 -1.12
C ASN A 67 14.18 -9.40 -1.71
N VAL A 68 13.40 -10.06 -0.85
CA VAL A 68 12.24 -10.84 -1.27
C VAL A 68 11.19 -9.94 -1.93
N PHE A 69 10.90 -8.76 -1.36
CA PHE A 69 10.02 -7.77 -1.98
C PHE A 69 10.55 -7.31 -3.34
N LEU A 70 11.83 -6.96 -3.40
CA LEU A 70 12.47 -6.44 -4.60
C LEU A 70 12.53 -7.48 -5.73
N ALA A 71 12.56 -8.77 -5.40
CA ALA A 71 12.48 -9.84 -6.38
C ALA A 71 11.16 -9.85 -7.18
N LEU A 72 10.08 -9.24 -6.67
CA LEU A 72 8.81 -9.13 -7.38
C LEU A 72 8.87 -8.16 -8.56
N PHE A 73 9.77 -7.18 -8.53
CA PHE A 73 9.85 -6.12 -9.54
C PHE A 73 10.67 -6.50 -10.78
N ALA A 74 11.20 -7.73 -10.83
CA ALA A 74 12.24 -8.16 -11.76
C ALA A 74 13.45 -7.19 -11.78
N CYS A 75 14.51 -7.51 -12.52
CA CYS A 75 15.71 -6.66 -12.59
C CYS A 75 15.47 -5.28 -13.26
N ASP A 76 14.23 -4.95 -13.61
CA ASP A 76 13.88 -3.72 -14.32
C ASP A 76 13.64 -2.56 -13.34
N THR A 77 14.41 -1.50 -13.51
CA THR A 77 14.49 -0.36 -12.58
C THR A 77 13.23 0.49 -12.50
N ASP A 78 12.38 0.44 -13.52
CA ASP A 78 11.17 1.25 -13.65
C ASP A 78 9.86 0.43 -13.61
N ALA A 79 9.94 -0.87 -13.37
CA ALA A 79 8.76 -1.74 -13.35
C ALA A 79 7.92 -1.48 -12.09
N GLY A 80 6.61 -1.28 -12.27
CA GLY A 80 5.62 -1.53 -11.22
C GLY A 80 5.13 -2.98 -11.32
N VAL A 81 4.53 -3.50 -10.25
CA VAL A 81 3.89 -4.82 -10.24
C VAL A 81 2.39 -4.63 -10.11
N GLN A 82 1.61 -5.17 -11.04
CA GLN A 82 0.14 -5.13 -10.91
C GLN A 82 -0.29 -5.99 -9.71
N VAL A 83 -1.12 -5.42 -8.85
CA VAL A 83 -1.65 -6.05 -7.64
C VAL A 83 -3.16 -5.81 -7.56
N TYR A 84 -3.87 -6.68 -6.85
CA TYR A 84 -5.26 -6.46 -6.50
C TYR A 84 -5.34 -6.06 -5.03
N ILE A 85 -6.17 -5.07 -4.73
CA ILE A 85 -6.37 -4.53 -3.39
C ILE A 85 -7.85 -4.57 -3.06
N THR A 86 -8.22 -5.30 -2.01
CA THR A 86 -9.56 -5.21 -1.41
C THR A 86 -9.51 -4.28 -0.22
N THR A 87 -10.39 -3.28 -0.16
CA THR A 87 -10.58 -2.41 1.00
C THR A 87 -11.93 -2.68 1.66
N TYR A 88 -11.98 -2.42 2.96
CA TYR A 88 -13.21 -2.47 3.74
C TYR A 88 -13.38 -1.12 4.44
N THR A 89 -14.47 -0.43 4.13
CA THR A 89 -14.79 0.87 4.73
C THR A 89 -16.02 0.70 5.61
N ASP A 90 -15.88 1.00 6.90
CA ASP A 90 -17.02 0.96 7.82
C ASP A 90 -17.85 2.24 7.67
N VAL A 91 -19.06 2.10 7.10
CA VAL A 91 -20.02 3.18 6.85
C VAL A 91 -21.18 3.01 7.82
N GLY A 92 -20.99 3.52 9.05
CA GLY A 92 -22.01 3.46 10.09
C GLY A 92 -22.21 2.05 10.65
N ARG A 93 -23.30 1.37 10.24
CA ARG A 93 -23.61 -0.02 10.66
C ARG A 93 -23.32 -1.06 9.56
N SER A 94 -22.87 -0.62 8.38
CA SER A 94 -22.54 -1.46 7.24
C SER A 94 -21.06 -1.36 6.91
N ARG A 95 -20.52 -2.43 6.32
CA ARG A 95 -19.16 -2.45 5.76
C ARG A 95 -19.27 -2.46 4.24
N GLU A 96 -18.75 -1.40 3.61
CA GLU A 96 -18.62 -1.33 2.16
C GLU A 96 -17.30 -1.99 1.77
N THR A 97 -17.34 -2.88 0.78
CA THR A 97 -16.15 -3.53 0.22
C THR A 97 -15.84 -2.88 -1.12
N GLY A 98 -14.58 -2.53 -1.36
CA GLY A 98 -14.11 -2.01 -2.63
C GLY A 98 -12.95 -2.85 -3.14
N ASP A 99 -13.10 -3.44 -4.32
CA ASP A 99 -12.02 -4.14 -5.00
C ASP A 99 -11.36 -3.20 -6.00
N TYR A 100 -10.03 -3.16 -5.96
CA TYR A 100 -9.20 -2.30 -6.78
C TYR A 100 -8.13 -3.10 -7.49
N THR A 101 -7.87 -2.76 -8.74
CA THR A 101 -6.61 -3.10 -9.43
C THR A 101 -5.66 -1.93 -9.24
N ALA A 102 -4.39 -2.19 -8.91
CA ALA A 102 -3.40 -1.16 -8.67
C ALA A 102 -2.01 -1.58 -9.17
N TRP A 103 -1.10 -0.62 -9.23
CA TRP A 103 0.32 -0.85 -9.49
C TRP A 103 1.11 -0.60 -8.20
N MET A 104 1.77 -1.64 -7.70
CA MET A 104 2.74 -1.54 -6.62
C MET A 104 4.03 -0.93 -7.17
N ALA A 105 4.49 0.15 -6.55
CA ALA A 105 5.76 0.80 -6.85
C ALA A 105 6.90 0.17 -6.05
N ARG A 106 8.14 0.37 -6.50
CA ARG A 106 9.33 -0.11 -5.80
C ARG A 106 9.41 0.47 -4.38
N PRO A 107 9.89 -0.31 -3.37
CA PRO A 107 10.14 0.21 -2.03
C PRO A 107 11.08 1.42 -2.05
N VAL A 108 10.78 2.40 -1.21
CA VAL A 108 11.63 3.57 -0.95
C VAL A 108 12.00 3.64 0.53
N ASP A 109 13.16 4.21 0.85
CA ASP A 109 13.57 4.48 2.23
C ASP A 109 12.88 5.73 2.83
N GLY A 110 13.21 6.06 4.08
CA GLY A 110 12.66 7.23 4.77
C GLY A 110 13.01 8.59 4.15
N GLU A 111 13.94 8.63 3.19
CA GLU A 111 14.29 9.82 2.43
C GLU A 111 13.57 9.85 1.06
N GLY A 112 12.74 8.85 0.77
CA GLY A 112 12.02 8.70 -0.49
C GLY A 112 12.88 8.15 -1.63
N LYS A 113 14.06 7.59 -1.32
CA LYS A 113 14.96 7.04 -2.33
C LYS A 113 14.61 5.58 -2.62
N ALA A 114 14.52 5.25 -3.91
CA ALA A 114 14.29 3.88 -4.35
C ALA A 114 15.35 2.91 -3.81
N MET A 115 14.89 1.79 -3.27
CA MET A 115 15.73 0.75 -2.70
C MET A 115 16.14 -0.28 -3.76
N TYR A 116 17.29 -0.91 -3.56
CA TYR A 116 17.87 -1.88 -4.49
C TYR A 116 18.32 -3.13 -3.74
N PRO A 117 18.39 -4.29 -4.43
CA PRO A 117 18.89 -5.51 -3.80
C PRO A 117 20.31 -5.30 -3.27
N GLN A 118 20.55 -5.74 -2.03
CA GLN A 118 21.87 -5.67 -1.40
C GLN A 118 22.17 -6.96 -0.64
N SER A 119 23.44 -7.35 -0.61
CA SER A 119 23.95 -8.44 0.21
C SER A 119 24.35 -7.92 1.60
N GLY A 120 23.68 -8.39 2.66
CA GLY A 120 24.02 -8.07 4.05
C GLY A 120 22.84 -8.15 5.01
N GLY A 121 23.10 -8.10 6.32
CA GLY A 121 22.08 -8.13 7.39
C GLY A 121 21.63 -6.75 7.86
N LYS A 122 21.57 -5.77 6.96
CA LYS A 122 21.18 -4.39 7.31
C LYS A 122 19.69 -4.33 7.65
N VAL A 123 19.34 -3.56 8.67
CA VAL A 123 17.95 -3.15 8.94
C VAL A 123 17.74 -1.77 8.36
N HIS A 124 16.67 -1.60 7.59
CA HIS A 124 16.26 -0.33 7.01
C HIS A 124 15.12 0.27 7.81
N GLN A 125 15.07 1.60 7.86
CA GLN A 125 14.09 2.34 8.64
C GLN A 125 13.15 3.13 7.72
N ASN A 126 11.89 3.24 8.16
CA ASN A 126 10.84 4.03 7.50
C ASN A 126 10.67 3.67 6.01
N VAL A 127 10.65 2.37 5.72
CA VAL A 127 10.47 1.88 4.34
C VAL A 127 9.02 1.99 3.96
N SER A 128 8.74 2.48 2.74
CA SER A 128 7.38 2.53 2.21
C SER A 128 7.27 1.99 0.79
N ILE A 129 6.11 1.43 0.48
CA ILE A 129 5.72 0.94 -0.84
C ILE A 129 4.42 1.64 -1.22
N GLN A 130 4.45 2.43 -2.29
CA GLN A 130 3.26 3.14 -2.79
C GLN A 130 2.47 2.25 -3.75
N PHE A 131 1.15 2.38 -3.73
CA PHE A 131 0.26 1.80 -4.73
C PHE A 131 -0.39 2.92 -5.53
N THR A 132 -0.25 2.86 -6.85
CA THR A 132 -0.76 3.85 -7.80
C THR A 132 -1.80 3.24 -8.72
N HIS A 133 -2.54 4.09 -9.45
CA HIS A 133 -3.57 3.66 -10.40
C HIS A 133 -4.61 2.70 -9.81
N LEU A 134 -5.14 3.04 -8.62
CA LEU A 134 -6.22 2.28 -8.00
C LEU A 134 -7.51 2.44 -8.82
N GLU A 135 -7.80 1.44 -9.66
CA GLU A 135 -8.99 1.36 -10.51
C GLU A 135 -10.00 0.40 -9.89
N ALA A 136 -11.25 0.86 -9.72
CA ALA A 136 -12.31 0.03 -9.18
C ALA A 136 -12.64 -1.12 -10.16
N GLY A 137 -12.68 -2.35 -9.64
CA GLY A 137 -13.05 -3.57 -10.38
C GLY A 137 -14.55 -3.76 -10.54
#